data_AF-A0A9D8Q144-F1
#
_entry.id   AF-A0A9D8Q144-F1
#
_cell.length_a   1.000
_cell.length_b   1.000
_cell.length_c   1.000
_cell.angle_alpha   90.00
_cell.angle_beta   90.00
_cell.angle_gamma   90.00
#
_symmetry.space_group_name_H-M   'P 1'
#
loop_
_entity.id
_entity.type
_entity.pdbx_description
1 polymer ?
#
loop_
_entity_poly.entity_id
_entity_poly.type
_entity_poly.pdbx_seq_one_letter_code
_entity_poly.pdbx_strand_id
1 'polypeptide(L)'
;LIVLYDARVVRLPGDAEPVPFFVRLTKRLVRILQERDADGYVFRVDPRLRPDPGATNIAMSTDAALQYYEGLGQNWERAALIKARPVAGDAPAGEAFLAELVPYIWRKYLDYAAIADIHSIKRQIHDYRGHGEVAVAGHNIKLGRGGIREIEFFVQTQQLIAGGRNPQLRGRGTLQMLAELAREGWIDAKTATSLTEAYIKLREIEHCVQMVADEQTHTLPDDDEGLAVIARMAGHAGTAAFAKGLTATLRRVGEAYSRLFEAAPSLGAEGGSLVFTGDEDDPGTLEPLSRLGYSRPQEVIRTVRAWHFGRYPAMRSATARERLTEITPALLAALARSDNADAAFIAFDRFLSRMPAGVQLFSRRGSNRGVLLDLIAAIMGTAPRLAETVIRRAHVLDAVLEPAFFGRVPDRDMLGKRLAGFLEQARSYEEILDRARIFGQEQWFLIGVRVLAGAIDGLLLGMVPLSNIDIGTSQNILIAAILGGAGSLSGSVFGAAALVIASDFLSDLWPRWQMVLGVLLVLLVIFAPDGLSGLWRRLVSRVRRQTY
;
A
#
# COMPACT_ATOMS: atom_id res chain seq x y z
N LEU A 1 -19.68 9.48 21.47
CA LEU A 1 -19.37 8.76 22.73
C LEU A 1 -18.93 7.34 22.39
N ILE A 2 -17.96 6.78 23.11
CA ILE A 2 -17.60 5.36 23.06
C ILE A 2 -17.95 4.78 24.42
N VAL A 3 -18.70 3.67 24.45
CA VAL A 3 -19.11 3.02 25.71
C VAL A 3 -18.36 1.71 25.86
N LEU A 4 -17.65 1.60 26.98
CA LEU A 4 -16.82 0.45 27.33
C LEU A 4 -17.29 -0.13 28.66
N TYR A 5 -17.09 -1.43 28.83
CA TYR A 5 -17.29 -2.11 30.11
C TYR A 5 -16.20 -3.16 30.35
N ASP A 6 -15.86 -3.41 31.62
CA ASP A 6 -14.94 -4.49 31.98
C ASP A 6 -15.74 -5.76 32.28
N ALA A 7 -15.63 -6.76 31.41
CA ALA A 7 -16.35 -8.03 31.54
C ALA A 7 -15.91 -8.87 32.76
N ARG A 8 -14.72 -8.62 33.31
CA ARG A 8 -14.16 -9.36 34.45
C ARG A 8 -14.69 -8.81 35.78
N VAL A 9 -14.92 -7.51 35.83
CA VAL A 9 -15.33 -6.77 37.04
C VAL A 9 -16.84 -6.65 37.15
N VAL A 10 -17.54 -6.41 36.05
CA VAL A 10 -18.99 -6.14 36.07
C VAL A 10 -19.75 -7.31 36.73
N ARG A 11 -20.69 -6.95 37.60
CA ARG A 11 -21.66 -7.85 38.22
C ARG A 11 -23.06 -7.38 37.82
N LEU A 12 -23.78 -8.24 37.10
CA LEU A 12 -25.15 -7.97 36.67
C LEU A 12 -26.14 -8.79 37.49
N PRO A 13 -27.37 -8.27 37.71
CA PRO A 13 -28.40 -9.01 38.43
C PRO A 13 -28.93 -10.19 37.60
N GLY A 14 -29.16 -11.33 38.26
CA GLY A 14 -29.73 -12.53 37.65
C GLY A 14 -28.79 -13.22 36.67
N ASP A 15 -29.36 -13.72 35.57
CA ASP A 15 -28.69 -14.39 34.45
C ASP A 15 -28.36 -13.42 33.30
N ALA A 16 -28.39 -12.12 33.55
CA ALA A 16 -28.17 -11.11 32.51
C ALA A 16 -26.75 -11.17 31.95
N GLU A 17 -26.64 -11.42 30.64
CA GLU A 17 -25.36 -11.36 29.94
C GLU A 17 -24.85 -9.90 29.80
N PRO A 18 -23.52 -9.66 29.92
CA PRO A 18 -22.93 -8.33 29.80
C PRO A 18 -23.23 -7.60 28.49
N VAL A 19 -23.01 -8.25 27.34
CA VAL A 19 -23.16 -7.60 26.03
C VAL A 19 -24.57 -7.08 25.81
N PRO A 20 -25.65 -7.90 25.92
CA PRO A 20 -27.01 -7.41 25.71
C PRO A 20 -27.43 -6.33 26.72
N PHE A 21 -26.97 -6.44 27.98
CA PHE A 21 -27.26 -5.45 29.01
C PHE A 21 -26.69 -4.07 28.65
N PHE A 22 -25.38 -3.97 28.37
CA PHE A 22 -24.74 -2.71 28.05
C PHE A 22 -25.22 -2.12 26.72
N VAL A 23 -25.52 -2.95 25.72
CA VAL A 23 -26.13 -2.47 24.47
C VAL A 23 -27.49 -1.83 24.73
N ARG A 24 -28.35 -2.45 25.55
CA ARG A 24 -29.66 -1.87 25.92
C ARG A 24 -29.48 -0.59 26.73
N LEU A 25 -28.56 -0.58 27.70
CA LEU A 25 -28.26 0.57 28.53
C LEU A 25 -27.79 1.76 27.68
N THR A 26 -26.85 1.54 26.77
CA THR A 26 -26.34 2.59 25.88
C THR A 26 -27.42 3.10 24.93
N LYS A 27 -28.22 2.22 24.32
CA LYS A 27 -29.36 2.66 23.48
C LYS A 27 -30.35 3.53 24.26
N ARG A 28 -30.66 3.14 25.50
CA ARG A 28 -31.55 3.93 26.37
C ARG A 28 -30.93 5.28 26.75
N LEU A 29 -29.64 5.31 27.09
CA LEU A 29 -28.91 6.55 27.37
C LEU A 29 -28.93 7.50 26.17
N VAL A 30 -28.61 6.98 24.99
CA VAL A 30 -28.64 7.75 23.73
C VAL A 30 -30.05 8.30 23.47
N ARG A 31 -31.09 7.47 23.67
CA ARG A 31 -32.48 7.89 23.55
C ARG A 31 -32.83 9.03 24.52
N ILE A 32 -32.52 8.89 25.81
CA ILE A 32 -32.80 9.92 26.83
C ILE A 32 -32.12 11.26 26.48
N LEU A 33 -30.92 11.23 25.89
CA LEU A 33 -30.20 12.44 25.54
C LEU A 33 -30.72 13.10 24.25
N GLN A 34 -31.14 12.31 23.26
CA GLN A 34 -31.43 12.79 21.91
C GLN A 34 -32.92 12.92 21.56
N GLU A 35 -33.80 12.16 22.22
CA GLU A 35 -35.24 12.16 21.94
C GLU A 35 -35.79 13.55 22.23
N ARG A 36 -36.60 14.08 21.30
CA ARG A 36 -37.21 15.39 21.43
C ARG A 36 -38.59 15.24 22.06
N ASP A 37 -38.80 15.92 23.18
CA ASP A 37 -40.10 16.01 23.85
C ASP A 37 -40.59 17.47 23.91
N ALA A 38 -41.54 17.76 24.79
CA ALA A 38 -42.11 19.10 24.97
C ALA A 38 -41.08 20.14 25.44
N ASP A 39 -40.01 19.70 26.12
CA ASP A 39 -38.93 20.54 26.64
C ASP A 39 -37.71 20.56 25.70
N GLY A 40 -37.79 19.93 24.54
CA GLY A 40 -36.72 19.86 23.55
C GLY A 40 -35.91 18.58 23.68
N TYR A 41 -34.58 18.67 23.58
CA TYR A 41 -33.65 17.54 23.71
C TYR A 41 -32.43 17.98 24.50
N VAL A 42 -31.70 17.05 25.12
CA VAL A 42 -30.53 17.40 25.95
C VAL A 42 -29.28 17.57 25.09
N PHE A 43 -28.87 16.52 24.36
CA PHE A 43 -27.70 16.54 23.49
C PHE A 43 -27.87 15.58 22.31
N ARG A 44 -27.43 16.01 21.12
CA ARG A 44 -27.19 15.08 20.00
C ARG A 44 -25.94 14.24 20.30
N VAL A 45 -26.10 12.92 20.40
CA VAL A 45 -25.05 11.94 20.66
C VAL A 45 -24.66 11.20 19.38
N ASP A 46 -23.38 11.23 19.05
CA ASP A 46 -22.81 10.46 17.93
C ASP A 46 -21.93 9.30 18.45
N PRO A 47 -22.37 8.03 18.31
CA PRO A 47 -21.60 6.86 18.70
C PRO A 47 -20.70 6.30 17.58
N ARG A 48 -20.54 6.98 16.45
CA ARG A 48 -19.83 6.45 15.26
C ARG A 48 -18.31 6.40 15.38
N LEU A 49 -17.71 7.10 16.35
CA LEU A 49 -16.26 7.05 16.60
C LEU A 49 -15.81 5.79 17.39
N ARG A 50 -16.71 4.84 17.66
CA ARG A 50 -16.34 3.56 18.28
C ARG A 50 -15.63 2.65 17.26
N PRO A 51 -14.82 1.67 17.72
CA PRO A 51 -14.20 0.68 16.84
C PRO A 51 -15.19 0.07 15.85
N ASP A 52 -14.88 0.10 14.55
CA ASP A 52 -15.72 -0.40 13.45
C ASP A 52 -17.24 -0.31 13.73
N PRO A 53 -17.85 0.88 13.60
CA PRO A 53 -19.24 1.10 13.96
C PRO A 53 -20.23 0.28 13.09
N GLY A 54 -19.79 -0.28 11.98
CA GLY A 54 -20.60 -1.16 11.13
C GLY A 54 -20.62 -2.60 11.64
N ALA A 55 -19.50 -3.09 12.17
CA ALA A 55 -19.36 -4.47 12.64
C ALA A 55 -19.49 -4.66 14.15
N THR A 56 -19.36 -3.59 14.95
CA THR A 56 -19.36 -3.71 16.43
C THR A 56 -20.62 -3.19 17.10
N ASN A 57 -20.87 -3.76 18.27
CA ASN A 57 -21.90 -3.32 19.19
C ASN A 57 -21.67 -1.88 19.67
N ILE A 58 -22.75 -1.15 19.94
CA ILE A 58 -22.72 0.23 20.45
C ILE A 58 -22.03 0.36 21.82
N ALA A 59 -21.93 -0.75 22.56
CA ALA A 59 -21.12 -0.92 23.75
C ALA A 59 -20.26 -2.17 23.60
N MET A 60 -19.02 -2.13 24.06
CA MET A 60 -18.07 -3.24 23.92
C MET A 60 -17.22 -3.43 25.17
N SER A 61 -16.68 -4.63 25.35
CA SER A 61 -15.75 -4.86 26.44
C SER A 61 -14.44 -4.12 26.19
N THR A 62 -13.75 -3.72 27.26
CA THR A 62 -12.39 -3.17 27.20
C THR A 62 -11.44 -4.12 26.46
N ASP A 63 -11.49 -5.42 26.78
CA ASP A 63 -10.70 -6.47 26.10
C ASP A 63 -10.91 -6.49 24.57
N ALA A 64 -12.17 -6.43 24.11
CA ALA A 64 -12.47 -6.43 22.67
C ALA A 64 -12.00 -5.15 21.98
N ALA A 65 -12.14 -4.00 22.65
CA ALA A 65 -11.65 -2.73 22.15
C ALA A 65 -10.11 -2.73 22.02
N LEU A 66 -9.40 -3.24 23.03
CA LEU A 66 -7.93 -3.36 23.00
C LEU A 66 -7.46 -4.26 21.85
N GLN A 67 -8.07 -5.45 21.69
CA GLN A 67 -7.77 -6.36 20.59
C GLN A 67 -8.01 -5.71 19.21
N TYR A 68 -9.08 -4.93 19.08
CA TYR A 68 -9.34 -4.18 17.86
C TYR A 68 -8.22 -3.16 17.58
N TYR A 69 -7.87 -2.32 18.56
CA TYR A 69 -6.85 -1.28 18.32
C TYR A 69 -5.47 -1.89 18.07
N GLU A 70 -5.15 -3.03 18.67
CA GLU A 70 -3.89 -3.74 18.42
C GLU A 70 -3.84 -4.35 17.00
N GLY A 71 -4.93 -4.96 16.54
CA GLY A 71 -4.95 -5.74 15.29
C GLY A 71 -5.47 -5.00 14.05
N LEU A 72 -6.47 -4.14 14.21
CA LEU A 72 -7.29 -3.54 13.14
C LEU A 72 -7.37 -2.01 13.20
N GLY A 73 -6.85 -1.38 14.27
CA GLY A 73 -6.92 0.05 14.49
C GLY A 73 -6.39 0.88 13.30
N GLN A 74 -7.19 1.84 12.87
CA GLN A 74 -6.91 2.72 11.74
C GLN A 74 -6.11 3.96 12.14
N ASN A 75 -5.37 4.47 11.18
CA ASN A 75 -4.48 5.62 11.31
C ASN A 75 -5.20 6.88 11.85
N TRP A 76 -6.42 7.17 11.37
CA TRP A 76 -7.19 8.33 11.83
C TRP A 76 -7.76 8.16 13.25
N GLU A 77 -8.02 6.93 13.71
CA GLU A 77 -8.54 6.67 15.05
C GLU A 77 -7.53 7.08 16.12
N ARG A 78 -6.23 6.99 15.81
CA ARG A 78 -5.15 7.49 16.68
C ARG A 78 -5.33 8.98 16.97
N ALA A 79 -5.53 9.79 15.92
CA ALA A 79 -5.75 11.23 16.05
C ALA A 79 -7.02 11.54 16.86
N ALA A 80 -8.10 10.78 16.63
CA ALA A 80 -9.35 10.92 17.39
C ALA A 80 -9.14 10.63 18.88
N LEU A 81 -8.39 9.56 19.21
CA LEU A 81 -8.12 9.14 20.58
C LEU A 81 -7.22 10.11 21.36
N ILE A 82 -6.45 11.00 20.70
CA ILE A 82 -5.73 12.09 21.39
C ILE A 82 -6.68 12.94 22.23
N LYS A 83 -7.93 13.12 21.79
CA LYS A 83 -8.94 13.91 22.50
C LYS A 83 -9.76 13.10 23.52
N ALA A 84 -9.58 11.78 23.56
CA ALA A 84 -10.40 10.89 24.40
C ALA A 84 -10.14 11.14 25.88
N ARG A 85 -11.22 11.15 26.67
CA ARG A 85 -11.20 11.24 28.13
C ARG A 85 -12.41 10.52 28.73
N PRO A 86 -12.32 9.97 29.94
CA PRO A 86 -13.49 9.52 30.68
C PRO A 86 -14.39 10.73 30.98
N VAL A 87 -15.69 10.56 30.78
CA VAL A 87 -16.71 11.60 31.02
C VAL A 87 -17.85 11.13 31.93
N ALA A 88 -17.98 9.81 32.13
CA ALA A 88 -18.99 9.18 32.98
C ALA A 88 -18.53 7.77 33.37
N GLY A 89 -19.10 7.23 34.45
CA GLY A 89 -18.76 5.91 34.98
C GLY A 89 -17.56 5.93 35.94
N ASP A 90 -16.85 4.81 36.02
CA ASP A 90 -15.64 4.67 36.84
C ASP A 90 -14.44 5.32 36.14
N ALA A 91 -14.08 6.54 36.58
CA ALA A 91 -13.00 7.32 35.98
C ALA A 91 -11.62 6.62 36.05
N PRO A 92 -11.20 6.03 37.19
CA PRO A 92 -10.02 5.16 37.26
C PRO A 92 -9.98 4.06 36.18
N ALA A 93 -11.05 3.32 35.96
CA ALA A 93 -11.09 2.28 34.92
C ALA A 93 -10.96 2.88 33.51
N GLY A 94 -11.60 4.03 33.26
CA GLY A 94 -11.48 4.74 31.99
C GLY A 94 -10.05 5.25 31.73
N GLU A 95 -9.37 5.81 32.73
CA GLU A 95 -7.98 6.24 32.60
C GLU A 95 -7.02 5.04 32.46
N ALA A 96 -7.29 3.91 33.13
CA ALA A 96 -6.52 2.67 32.95
C ALA A 96 -6.60 2.16 31.51
N PHE A 97 -7.81 2.14 30.92
CA PHE A 97 -7.99 1.78 29.51
C PHE A 97 -7.22 2.71 28.56
N LEU A 98 -7.25 4.03 28.81
CA LEU A 98 -6.49 4.98 27.99
C LEU A 98 -4.97 4.82 28.16
N ALA A 99 -4.51 4.45 29.37
CA ALA A 99 -3.11 4.14 29.62
C ALA A 99 -2.64 2.91 28.83
N GLU A 100 -3.49 1.88 28.70
CA GLU A 100 -3.20 0.71 27.86
C GLU A 100 -3.13 1.04 26.36
N LEU A 101 -3.88 2.06 25.90
CA LEU A 101 -3.81 2.53 24.51
C LEU A 101 -2.60 3.42 24.20
N VAL A 102 -1.76 3.77 25.18
CA VAL A 102 -0.59 4.62 24.96
C VAL A 102 0.34 4.10 23.85
N PRO A 103 0.71 2.81 23.77
CA PRO A 103 1.56 2.28 22.70
C PRO A 103 0.87 2.31 21.33
N TYR A 104 -0.45 2.17 21.30
CA TYR A 104 -1.23 2.31 20.08
C TYR A 104 -1.23 3.74 19.59
N ILE A 105 -1.55 4.73 20.44
CA ILE A 105 -1.64 6.15 20.02
C ILE A 105 -0.25 6.74 19.75
N TRP A 106 0.72 6.47 20.63
CA TRP A 106 2.02 7.17 20.67
C TRP A 106 3.18 6.26 20.25
N ARG A 107 3.38 6.08 18.95
CA ARG A 107 4.47 5.25 18.40
C ARG A 107 5.85 5.84 18.76
N LYS A 108 6.76 5.01 19.28
CA LYS A 108 8.12 5.42 19.68
C LYS A 108 9.01 5.81 18.49
N TYR A 109 8.74 5.24 17.32
CA TYR A 109 9.50 5.48 16.08
C TYR A 109 8.62 6.17 15.06
N LEU A 110 9.16 7.21 14.42
CA LEU A 110 8.58 7.78 13.22
C LEU A 110 8.83 6.80 12.07
N ASP A 111 7.85 5.95 11.81
CA ASP A 111 7.85 5.00 10.72
C ASP A 111 7.01 5.53 9.55
N TYR A 112 7.05 4.81 8.42
CA TYR A 112 6.22 5.14 7.27
C TYR A 112 4.72 5.11 7.58
N ALA A 113 4.29 4.40 8.63
CA ALA A 113 2.91 4.37 9.07
C ALA A 113 2.49 5.70 9.67
N ALA A 114 3.35 6.32 10.50
CA ALA A 114 3.16 7.69 10.96
C ALA A 114 3.16 8.70 9.79
N ILE A 115 3.98 8.50 8.75
CA ILE A 115 3.90 9.30 7.51
C ILE A 115 2.57 9.08 6.76
N ALA A 116 2.05 7.86 6.74
CA ALA A 116 0.75 7.57 6.18
C ALA A 116 -0.40 8.16 7.03
N ASP A 117 -0.27 8.25 8.36
CA ASP A 117 -1.22 8.95 9.26
C ASP A 117 -1.31 10.43 8.86
N ILE A 118 -0.17 11.08 8.68
CA ILE A 118 0.00 12.47 8.22
C ILE A 118 -0.73 12.67 6.88
N HIS A 119 -0.49 11.80 5.91
CA HIS A 119 -1.14 11.87 4.60
C HIS A 119 -2.63 11.52 4.66
N SER A 120 -3.07 10.60 5.54
CA SER A 120 -4.49 10.29 5.77
C SER A 120 -5.26 11.49 6.30
N ILE A 121 -4.68 12.22 7.25
CA ILE A 121 -5.27 13.42 7.83
C ILE A 121 -5.39 14.53 6.78
N LYS A 122 -4.33 14.74 5.96
CA LYS A 122 -4.34 15.70 4.85
C LYS A 122 -5.51 15.49 3.87
N ARG A 123 -5.90 14.23 3.64
CA ARG A 123 -6.96 13.84 2.69
C ARG A 123 -8.37 14.12 3.17
N GLN A 124 -8.68 13.84 4.44
CA GLN A 124 -10.01 14.13 5.01
C GLN A 124 -10.42 15.61 4.90
N ILE A 125 -9.44 16.51 4.71
CA ILE A 125 -9.65 17.95 4.53
C ILE A 125 -9.92 18.31 3.06
N HIS A 126 -9.37 17.54 2.11
CA HIS A 126 -9.58 17.75 0.68
C HIS A 126 -10.90 17.20 0.14
N ASP A 127 -11.49 16.20 0.81
CA ASP A 127 -12.76 15.60 0.38
C ASP A 127 -13.98 16.52 0.61
N TYR A 128 -13.86 17.58 1.41
CA TYR A 128 -14.93 18.57 1.66
C TYR A 128 -14.92 19.78 0.70
N ARG A 129 -14.45 19.62 -0.55
CA ARG A 129 -14.26 20.73 -1.50
C ARG A 129 -15.53 21.10 -2.29
N GLY A 130 -16.09 22.26 -1.93
CA GLY A 130 -16.64 23.22 -2.90
C GLY A 130 -15.56 24.18 -3.41
N HIS A 131 -15.80 24.83 -4.56
CA HIS A 131 -14.87 25.52 -5.46
C HIS A 131 -13.94 26.60 -4.90
N GLY A 132 -13.00 27.04 -5.76
CA GLY A 132 -11.92 28.00 -5.48
C GLY A 132 -12.34 29.36 -4.92
N GLU A 133 -11.32 30.07 -4.41
CA GLU A 133 -11.39 31.26 -3.55
C GLU A 133 -12.19 31.07 -2.25
N VAL A 134 -11.67 31.60 -1.14
CA VAL A 134 -12.38 31.58 0.15
C VAL A 134 -13.51 32.61 0.09
N ALA A 135 -14.64 32.20 -0.48
CA ALA A 135 -15.91 32.91 -0.34
C ALA A 135 -16.38 32.78 1.10
N VAL A 136 -16.84 33.88 1.71
CA VAL A 136 -17.29 33.90 3.12
C VAL A 136 -18.73 33.41 3.26
N ALA A 137 -19.59 33.80 2.32
CA ALA A 137 -20.96 33.29 2.21
C ALA A 137 -20.94 31.77 2.00
N GLY A 138 -21.71 31.03 2.80
CA GLY A 138 -21.76 29.57 2.71
C GLY A 138 -20.48 28.83 3.14
N HIS A 139 -19.47 29.51 3.69
CA HIS A 139 -18.24 28.86 4.09
C HIS A 139 -18.42 28.02 5.35
N ASN A 140 -17.93 26.78 5.32
CA ASN A 140 -17.87 25.94 6.52
C ASN A 140 -16.62 26.29 7.34
N ILE A 141 -16.78 26.99 8.46
CA ILE A 141 -15.65 27.47 9.29
C ILE A 141 -14.85 26.35 9.97
N LYS A 142 -15.40 25.13 10.00
CA LYS A 142 -14.75 23.98 10.63
C LYS A 142 -14.04 23.11 9.60
N LEU A 143 -14.77 22.68 8.57
CA LEU A 143 -14.32 21.72 7.56
C LEU A 143 -13.77 22.38 6.29
N GLY A 144 -14.12 23.65 6.05
CA GLY A 144 -13.62 24.42 4.92
C GLY A 144 -12.14 24.76 5.04
N ARG A 145 -11.54 25.16 3.90
CA ARG A 145 -10.12 25.50 3.82
C ARG A 145 -9.75 26.60 4.80
N GLY A 146 -8.71 26.38 5.58
CA GLY A 146 -8.28 27.29 6.64
C GLY A 146 -9.13 27.23 7.92
N GLY A 147 -10.06 26.28 8.01
CA GLY A 147 -10.99 26.15 9.12
C GLY A 147 -10.38 25.55 10.39
N ILE A 148 -11.22 25.42 11.42
CA ILE A 148 -10.84 24.91 12.75
C ILE A 148 -10.17 23.54 12.66
N ARG A 149 -10.67 22.66 11.80
CA ARG A 149 -10.17 21.29 11.64
C ARG A 149 -8.73 21.26 11.14
N GLU A 150 -8.33 22.17 10.23
CA GLU A 150 -6.94 22.27 9.78
C GLU A 150 -5.99 22.60 10.94
N ILE A 151 -6.39 23.48 11.86
CA ILE A 151 -5.58 23.81 13.05
C ILE A 151 -5.48 22.61 13.99
N GLU A 152 -6.60 21.94 14.26
CA GLU A 152 -6.60 20.74 15.11
C GLU A 152 -5.70 19.64 14.54
N PHE A 153 -5.77 19.44 13.23
CA PHE A 153 -4.95 18.45 12.54
C PHE A 153 -3.49 18.85 12.43
N PHE A 154 -3.18 20.13 12.24
CA PHE A 154 -1.80 20.64 12.31
C PHE A 154 -1.16 20.22 13.63
N VAL A 155 -1.87 20.45 14.74
CA VAL A 155 -1.40 20.08 16.07
C VAL A 155 -1.34 18.56 16.24
N GLN A 156 -2.42 17.84 15.98
CA GLN A 156 -2.49 16.38 16.18
C GLN A 156 -1.46 15.63 15.35
N THR A 157 -1.18 16.08 14.13
CA THR A 157 -0.13 15.51 13.26
C THR A 157 1.23 15.58 13.96
N GLN A 158 1.60 16.76 14.47
CA GLN A 158 2.85 16.96 15.19
C GLN A 158 2.88 16.13 16.49
N GLN A 159 1.75 16.03 17.20
CA GLN A 159 1.63 15.18 18.37
C GLN A 159 1.84 13.70 18.05
N LEU A 160 1.31 13.18 16.93
CA LEU A 160 1.53 11.78 16.53
C LEU A 160 2.99 11.51 16.15
N ILE A 161 3.66 12.48 15.52
CA ILE A 161 5.09 12.40 15.17
C ILE A 161 5.97 12.38 16.42
N ALA A 162 5.71 13.31 17.35
CA ALA A 162 6.64 13.63 18.44
C ALA A 162 6.24 12.99 19.78
N GLY A 163 4.95 12.79 20.02
CA GLY A 163 4.37 12.38 21.30
C GLY A 163 4.84 11.02 21.79
N GLY A 164 5.27 10.13 20.89
CA GLY A 164 5.91 8.87 21.26
C GLY A 164 7.20 9.05 22.08
N ARG A 165 8.00 10.06 21.73
CA ARG A 165 9.29 10.37 22.37
C ARG A 165 9.17 11.48 23.41
N ASN A 166 8.19 12.36 23.26
CA ASN A 166 7.97 13.50 24.14
C ASN A 166 6.57 13.43 24.79
N PRO A 167 6.46 12.90 26.02
CA PRO A 167 5.19 12.83 26.73
C PRO A 167 4.49 14.18 26.96
N GLN A 168 5.22 15.30 26.98
CA GLN A 168 4.62 16.63 27.15
C GLN A 168 3.71 17.02 25.98
N LEU A 169 3.95 16.43 24.80
CA LEU A 169 3.15 16.66 23.59
C LEU A 169 1.92 15.75 23.50
N ARG A 170 1.54 15.04 24.60
CA ARG A 170 0.36 14.15 24.63
C ARG A 170 -0.90 14.82 25.18
N GLY A 171 -0.87 16.14 25.37
CA GLY A 171 -2.01 16.89 25.89
C GLY A 171 -3.21 16.91 24.94
N ARG A 172 -4.41 16.99 25.52
CA ARG A 172 -5.68 16.91 24.78
C ARG A 172 -6.09 18.26 24.18
N GLY A 173 -5.68 19.39 24.78
CA GLY A 173 -6.09 20.74 24.38
C GLY A 173 -5.30 21.29 23.19
N THR A 174 -5.97 21.76 22.12
CA THR A 174 -5.31 22.29 20.91
C THR A 174 -4.43 23.50 21.21
N LEU A 175 -4.94 24.48 21.98
CA LEU A 175 -4.17 25.69 22.34
C LEU A 175 -2.98 25.38 23.24
N GLN A 176 -3.16 24.51 24.23
CA GLN A 176 -2.08 24.05 25.10
C GLN A 176 -0.97 23.40 24.27
N MET A 177 -1.34 22.54 23.31
CA MET A 177 -0.36 21.83 22.48
C MET A 177 0.32 22.73 21.45
N LEU A 178 -0.32 23.79 20.96
CA LEU A 178 0.39 24.82 20.17
C LEU A 178 1.51 25.47 20.99
N ALA A 179 1.25 25.81 22.25
CA ALA A 179 2.26 26.38 23.14
C ALA A 179 3.40 25.39 23.42
N GLU A 180 3.08 24.12 23.74
CA GLU A 180 4.09 23.10 23.99
C GLU A 180 4.94 22.78 22.75
N LEU A 181 4.32 22.71 21.56
CA LEU A 181 5.04 22.52 20.31
C LEU A 181 6.04 23.65 20.03
N ALA A 182 5.69 24.89 20.36
CA ALA A 182 6.58 26.03 20.23
C ALA A 182 7.72 25.98 21.26
N ARG A 183 7.39 25.64 22.52
CA ARG A 183 8.36 25.52 23.62
C ARG A 183 9.40 24.45 23.34
N GLU A 184 9.01 23.35 22.71
CA GLU A 184 9.87 22.22 22.34
C GLU A 184 10.53 22.39 20.95
N GLY A 185 10.34 23.53 20.28
CA GLY A 185 11.00 23.87 19.01
C GLY A 185 10.48 23.13 17.77
N TRP A 186 9.29 22.51 17.84
CA TRP A 186 8.66 21.84 16.70
C TRP A 186 8.02 22.81 15.70
N ILE A 187 7.63 23.99 16.20
CA ILE A 187 7.11 25.10 15.41
C ILE A 187 7.71 26.40 15.93
N ASP A 188 7.81 27.41 15.08
CA ASP A 188 8.24 28.74 15.53
C ASP A 188 7.14 29.44 16.35
N ALA A 189 7.55 30.31 17.27
CA ALA A 189 6.64 31.03 18.16
C ALA A 189 5.61 31.88 17.40
N LYS A 190 5.97 32.44 16.24
CA LYS A 190 5.05 33.25 15.42
C LYS A 190 3.93 32.39 14.84
N THR A 191 4.24 31.18 14.37
CA THR A 191 3.23 30.21 13.91
C THR A 191 2.30 29.80 15.06
N ALA A 192 2.84 29.51 16.26
CA ALA A 192 2.04 29.15 17.42
C ALA A 192 1.05 30.25 17.83
N THR A 193 1.51 31.50 17.92
CA THR A 193 0.66 32.66 18.22
C THR A 193 -0.39 32.88 17.14
N SER A 194 0.02 32.85 15.85
CA SER A 194 -0.90 33.06 14.73
C SER A 194 -2.00 32.00 14.67
N LEU A 195 -1.70 30.73 14.93
CA LEU A 195 -2.69 29.65 14.94
C LEU A 195 -3.58 29.70 16.18
N THR A 196 -3.04 30.15 17.32
CA THR A 196 -3.82 30.36 18.56
C THR A 196 -4.89 31.43 18.37
N GLU A 197 -4.51 32.60 17.85
CA GLU A 197 -5.44 33.69 17.53
C GLU A 197 -6.49 33.25 16.50
N ALA A 198 -6.06 32.54 15.46
CA ALA A 198 -6.96 32.02 14.44
C ALA A 198 -7.97 31.03 15.03
N TYR A 199 -7.52 30.09 15.86
CA TYR A 199 -8.37 29.10 16.50
C TYR A 199 -9.44 29.75 17.39
N ILE A 200 -9.04 30.69 18.25
CA ILE A 200 -9.98 31.40 19.13
C ILE A 200 -11.03 32.13 18.28
N LYS A 201 -10.60 32.91 17.28
CA LYS A 201 -11.51 33.67 16.42
C LYS A 201 -12.48 32.77 15.64
N LEU A 202 -12.01 31.66 15.09
CA LEU A 202 -12.87 30.73 14.35
C LEU A 202 -13.87 30.04 15.29
N ARG A 203 -13.48 29.70 16.52
CA ARG A 203 -14.39 29.15 17.54
C ARG A 203 -15.44 30.17 17.99
N GLU A 204 -15.08 31.44 18.14
CA GLU A 204 -16.04 32.52 18.44
C GLU A 204 -17.09 32.66 17.33
N ILE A 205 -16.66 32.67 16.06
CA ILE A 205 -17.57 32.72 14.91
C ILE A 205 -18.45 31.46 14.85
N GLU A 206 -17.89 30.28 15.12
CA GLU A 206 -18.65 29.03 15.21
C GLU A 206 -19.74 29.09 16.27
N HIS A 207 -19.42 29.60 17.46
CA HIS A 207 -20.42 29.77 18.50
C HIS A 207 -21.51 30.76 18.09
N CYS A 208 -21.17 31.89 17.43
CA CYS A 208 -22.17 32.83 16.92
C CYS A 208 -23.13 32.16 15.92
N VAL A 209 -22.59 31.41 14.97
CA VAL A 209 -23.36 30.67 13.96
C VAL A 209 -24.29 29.64 14.62
N GLN A 210 -23.79 28.89 15.61
CA GLN A 210 -24.59 27.91 16.34
C GLN A 210 -25.66 28.56 17.23
N MET A 211 -25.38 29.71 17.84
CA MET A 211 -26.34 30.44 18.67
C MET A 211 -27.48 31.05 17.85
N VAL A 212 -27.18 31.55 16.65
CA VAL A 212 -28.21 32.12 15.76
C VAL A 212 -29.10 31.03 15.18
N ALA A 213 -28.51 29.89 14.79
CA ALA A 213 -29.26 28.77 14.22
C ALA A 213 -29.92 27.86 15.27
N ASP A 214 -29.48 27.93 16.53
CA ASP A 214 -29.77 26.94 17.59
C ASP A 214 -29.51 25.48 17.15
N GLU A 215 -28.45 25.31 16.35
CA GLU A 215 -28.10 24.05 15.72
C GLU A 215 -26.59 23.82 15.70
N GLN A 216 -26.17 22.56 15.61
CA GLN A 216 -24.76 22.17 15.41
C GLN A 216 -24.31 22.40 13.95
N THR A 217 -24.56 23.60 13.43
CA THR A 217 -24.07 24.01 12.11
C THR A 217 -22.70 24.67 12.23
N HIS A 218 -21.91 24.52 11.16
CA HIS A 218 -20.58 25.11 11.01
C HIS A 218 -20.51 25.99 9.75
N THR A 219 -21.62 26.08 9.02
CA THR A 219 -21.69 26.78 7.73
C THR A 219 -22.23 28.18 7.96
N LEU A 220 -21.51 29.19 7.47
CA LEU A 220 -21.98 30.56 7.47
C LEU A 220 -23.21 30.72 6.57
N PRO A 221 -24.13 31.65 6.87
CA PRO A 221 -25.23 31.99 5.97
C PRO A 221 -24.72 32.32 4.55
N ASP A 222 -25.51 31.96 3.55
CA ASP A 222 -25.24 32.25 2.15
C ASP A 222 -25.86 33.59 1.69
N ASP A 223 -26.73 34.18 2.51
CA ASP A 223 -27.37 35.47 2.29
C ASP A 223 -26.70 36.63 3.06
N ASP A 224 -26.83 37.84 2.52
CA ASP A 224 -26.22 39.06 3.07
C ASP A 224 -26.78 39.45 4.46
N GLU A 225 -28.06 39.17 4.70
CA GLU A 225 -28.73 39.52 5.96
C GLU A 225 -28.22 38.65 7.11
N GLY A 226 -28.17 37.33 6.90
CA GLY A 226 -27.60 36.36 7.82
C GLY A 226 -26.13 36.66 8.13
N LEU A 227 -25.33 36.96 7.10
CA LEU A 227 -23.92 37.36 7.30
C LEU A 227 -23.79 38.65 8.13
N ALA A 228 -24.68 39.63 7.94
CA ALA A 228 -24.67 40.86 8.73
C ALA A 228 -25.01 40.61 10.21
N VAL A 229 -25.92 39.67 10.51
CA VAL A 229 -26.22 39.24 11.89
C VAL A 229 -24.99 38.62 12.54
N ILE A 230 -24.35 37.65 11.88
CA ILE A 230 -23.14 36.99 12.39
C ILE A 230 -22.00 38.00 12.58
N ALA A 231 -21.79 38.91 11.62
CA ALA A 231 -20.76 39.94 11.71
C ALA A 231 -20.94 40.85 12.94
N ARG A 232 -22.18 41.32 13.20
CA ARG A 232 -22.48 42.15 14.37
C ARG A 232 -22.32 41.38 15.68
N MET A 233 -22.80 40.14 15.73
CA MET A 233 -22.69 39.29 16.92
C MET A 233 -21.23 38.97 17.26
N ALA A 234 -20.39 38.77 16.24
CA ALA A 234 -18.95 38.60 16.38
C ALA A 234 -18.18 39.93 16.62
N GLY A 235 -18.88 41.06 16.85
CA GLY A 235 -18.28 42.34 17.21
C GLY A 235 -17.62 43.11 16.06
N HIS A 236 -17.93 42.79 14.80
CA HIS A 236 -17.40 43.50 13.64
C HIS A 236 -18.26 44.72 13.26
N ALA A 237 -17.61 45.78 12.76
CA ALA A 237 -18.28 47.02 12.34
C ALA A 237 -19.25 46.86 11.14
N GLY A 238 -19.17 45.74 10.42
CA GLY A 238 -20.05 45.42 9.29
C GLY A 238 -19.55 44.22 8.50
N THR A 239 -20.38 43.73 7.57
CA THR A 239 -20.14 42.50 6.80
C THR A 239 -18.83 42.54 6.01
N ALA A 240 -18.47 43.69 5.42
CA ALA A 240 -17.21 43.83 4.67
C ALA A 240 -15.97 43.69 5.56
N ALA A 241 -15.98 44.28 6.76
CA ALA A 241 -14.88 44.17 7.71
C ALA A 241 -14.76 42.75 8.28
N PHE A 242 -15.90 42.10 8.54
CA PHE A 242 -15.97 40.70 8.92
C PHE A 242 -15.38 39.80 7.84
N ALA A 243 -15.87 39.91 6.60
CA ALA A 243 -15.43 39.08 5.48
C ALA A 243 -13.92 39.21 5.24
N LYS A 244 -13.40 40.44 5.16
CA LYS A 244 -11.96 40.71 5.02
C LYS A 244 -11.16 40.06 6.16
N GLY A 245 -11.62 40.22 7.40
CA GLY A 245 -10.96 39.70 8.59
C GLY A 245 -11.01 38.17 8.71
N LEU A 246 -12.07 37.53 8.23
CA LEU A 246 -12.23 36.08 8.21
C LEU A 246 -11.39 35.46 7.09
N THR A 247 -11.47 35.97 5.86
CA THR A 247 -10.65 35.50 4.74
C THR A 247 -9.16 35.58 5.06
N ALA A 248 -8.70 36.65 5.73
CA ALA A 248 -7.32 36.77 6.19
C ALA A 248 -6.94 35.71 7.22
N THR A 249 -7.84 35.37 8.15
CA THR A 249 -7.61 34.28 9.12
C THR A 249 -7.55 32.92 8.42
N LEU A 250 -8.52 32.59 7.56
CA LEU A 250 -8.57 31.32 6.84
C LEU A 250 -7.33 31.14 5.95
N ARG A 251 -6.89 32.20 5.26
CA ARG A 251 -5.65 32.16 4.45
C ARG A 251 -4.41 31.86 5.31
N ARG A 252 -4.25 32.53 6.45
CA ARG A 252 -3.12 32.30 7.37
C ARG A 252 -3.07 30.85 7.85
N VAL A 253 -4.22 30.28 8.21
CA VAL A 253 -4.31 28.86 8.62
C VAL A 253 -3.92 27.96 7.46
N GLY A 254 -4.49 28.16 6.27
CA GLY A 254 -4.20 27.36 5.09
C GLY A 254 -2.72 27.42 4.66
N GLU A 255 -2.06 28.58 4.80
CA GLU A 255 -0.62 28.73 4.55
C GLU A 255 0.25 28.01 5.58
N ALA A 256 -0.09 28.12 6.88
CA ALA A 256 0.63 27.39 7.94
C ALA A 256 0.45 25.87 7.78
N TYR A 257 -0.76 25.44 7.45
CA TYR A 257 -1.07 24.04 7.17
C TYR A 257 -0.29 23.54 5.94
N SER A 258 -0.30 24.28 4.83
CA SER A 258 0.42 23.86 3.61
C SER A 258 1.92 23.69 3.85
N ARG A 259 2.55 24.64 4.57
CA ARG A 259 3.97 24.58 4.93
C ARG A 259 4.35 23.33 5.74
N LEU A 260 3.44 22.81 6.56
CA LEU A 260 3.69 21.57 7.33
C LEU A 260 3.94 20.36 6.41
N PHE A 261 3.31 20.33 5.23
CA PHE A 261 3.38 19.19 4.30
C PHE A 261 4.28 19.43 3.09
N GLU A 262 4.82 20.63 2.89
CA GLU A 262 5.80 20.91 1.81
C GLU A 262 7.13 20.17 2.03
N ALA A 263 7.50 19.91 3.29
CA ALA A 263 8.72 19.18 3.65
C ALA A 263 8.54 17.65 3.79
N ALA A 264 7.31 17.15 3.71
CA ALA A 264 7.06 15.71 3.82
C ALA A 264 7.45 15.01 2.50
N PRO A 265 8.18 13.88 2.52
CA PRO A 265 8.48 13.12 1.32
C PRO A 265 7.18 12.76 0.62
N SER A 266 7.00 13.16 -0.65
CA SER A 266 5.85 12.72 -1.41
C SER A 266 5.91 11.20 -1.56
N LEU A 267 4.84 10.49 -1.18
CA LEU A 267 4.68 9.06 -1.46
C LEU A 267 4.49 8.78 -2.98
N GLY A 268 4.79 9.73 -3.87
CA GLY A 268 4.70 9.57 -5.31
C GLY A 268 6.07 9.67 -5.96
N ALA A 269 6.42 8.65 -6.75
CA ALA A 269 7.25 8.86 -7.94
C ALA A 269 6.43 9.67 -8.97
N GLU A 270 7.12 10.40 -9.83
CA GLU A 270 6.61 11.23 -10.93
C GLU A 270 5.19 10.85 -11.41
N GLY A 271 4.14 11.54 -10.91
CA GLY A 271 2.77 11.24 -11.35
C GLY A 271 1.61 11.74 -10.49
N GLY A 272 1.83 12.02 -9.20
CA GLY A 272 0.79 12.55 -8.29
C GLY A 272 0.64 11.75 -7.00
N SER A 273 -0.24 12.22 -6.11
CA SER A 273 -0.51 11.57 -4.82
C SER A 273 -1.52 10.45 -5.01
N LEU A 274 -1.08 9.19 -5.06
CA LEU A 274 -1.97 8.03 -5.11
C LEU A 274 -2.54 7.71 -3.71
N VAL A 275 -3.86 7.62 -3.61
CA VAL A 275 -4.62 7.57 -2.35
C VAL A 275 -5.65 6.44 -2.39
N PHE A 276 -5.51 5.49 -1.47
CA PHE A 276 -6.33 4.27 -1.45
C PHE A 276 -7.15 4.08 -0.17
N THR A 277 -7.22 5.09 0.69
CA THR A 277 -7.89 5.03 2.01
C THR A 277 -9.11 5.94 2.04
N GLY A 278 -10.26 5.45 2.52
CA GLY A 278 -11.54 6.18 2.58
C GLY A 278 -12.71 5.29 2.14
N ASP A 279 -13.95 5.70 2.38
CA ASP A 279 -15.13 4.97 1.90
C ASP A 279 -15.47 5.32 0.44
N GLU A 280 -15.10 6.52 -0.02
CA GLU A 280 -15.32 7.02 -1.38
C GLU A 280 -14.04 7.01 -2.24
N ASP A 281 -14.21 7.00 -3.56
CA ASP A 281 -13.09 6.98 -4.52
C ASP A 281 -12.55 8.40 -4.74
N ASP A 282 -11.32 8.66 -4.29
CA ASP A 282 -10.65 9.97 -4.39
C ASP A 282 -10.44 10.40 -5.86
N PRO A 283 -11.02 11.53 -6.30
CA PRO A 283 -10.77 12.09 -7.63
C PRO A 283 -9.28 12.36 -7.89
N GLY A 284 -8.53 12.69 -6.84
CA GLY A 284 -7.07 12.90 -6.87
C GLY A 284 -6.25 11.63 -7.16
N THR A 285 -6.88 10.45 -7.15
CA THR A 285 -6.26 9.15 -7.47
C THR A 285 -6.78 8.56 -8.75
N LEU A 286 -8.06 8.80 -9.07
CA LEU A 286 -8.66 8.37 -10.33
C LEU A 286 -7.90 8.93 -11.54
N GLU A 287 -7.57 10.23 -11.51
CA GLU A 287 -6.91 10.90 -12.62
C GLU A 287 -5.45 10.43 -12.80
N PRO A 288 -4.60 10.33 -11.76
CA PRO A 288 -3.27 9.73 -11.89
C PRO A 288 -3.28 8.27 -12.35
N LEU A 289 -4.19 7.43 -11.87
CA LEU A 289 -4.28 6.03 -12.31
C LEU A 289 -4.67 5.93 -13.78
N SER A 290 -5.60 6.77 -14.24
CA SER A 290 -5.97 6.84 -15.65
C SER A 290 -4.78 7.29 -16.50
N ARG A 291 -4.02 8.30 -16.02
CA ARG A 291 -2.78 8.76 -16.68
C ARG A 291 -1.68 7.70 -16.73
N LEU A 292 -1.62 6.82 -15.73
CA LEU A 292 -0.71 5.67 -15.70
C LEU A 292 -1.13 4.55 -16.67
N GLY A 293 -2.32 4.60 -17.27
CA GLY A 293 -2.79 3.60 -18.24
C GLY A 293 -3.72 2.52 -17.67
N TYR A 294 -4.25 2.70 -16.45
CA TYR A 294 -5.30 1.83 -15.92
C TYR A 294 -6.66 2.19 -16.52
N SER A 295 -7.32 1.23 -17.16
CA SER A 295 -8.63 1.42 -17.80
C SER A 295 -9.77 1.43 -16.77
N ARG A 296 -9.58 0.76 -15.62
CA ARG A 296 -10.57 0.62 -14.54
C ARG A 296 -10.03 1.14 -13.20
N PRO A 297 -9.71 2.43 -13.08
CA PRO A 297 -9.05 3.00 -11.89
C PRO A 297 -9.86 2.81 -10.60
N GLN A 298 -11.20 2.82 -10.66
CA GLN A 298 -12.06 2.54 -9.50
C GLN A 298 -11.87 1.12 -8.93
N GLU A 299 -11.63 0.13 -9.78
CA GLU A 299 -11.40 -1.25 -9.33
C GLU A 299 -10.02 -1.44 -8.75
N VAL A 300 -9.03 -0.76 -9.31
CA VAL A 300 -7.68 -0.66 -8.73
C VAL A 300 -7.79 -0.07 -7.32
N ILE A 301 -8.48 1.07 -7.17
CA ILE A 301 -8.67 1.73 -5.86
C ILE A 301 -9.33 0.79 -4.86
N ARG A 302 -10.47 0.19 -5.22
CA ARG A 302 -11.20 -0.74 -4.33
C ARG A 302 -10.36 -1.95 -3.93
N THR A 303 -9.58 -2.49 -4.86
CA THR A 303 -8.73 -3.67 -4.61
C THR A 303 -7.57 -3.32 -3.67
N VAL A 304 -6.86 -2.23 -3.95
CA VAL A 304 -5.76 -1.75 -3.08
C VAL A 304 -6.28 -1.40 -1.68
N ARG A 305 -7.46 -0.76 -1.60
CA ARG A 305 -8.14 -0.49 -0.33
C ARG A 305 -8.42 -1.78 0.45
N ALA A 306 -8.90 -2.82 -0.23
CA ALA A 306 -9.12 -4.12 0.40
C ALA A 306 -7.82 -4.76 0.92
N TRP A 307 -6.68 -4.54 0.25
CA TRP A 307 -5.37 -4.96 0.77
C TRP A 307 -5.03 -4.22 2.07
N HIS A 308 -5.27 -2.90 2.11
CA HIS A 308 -5.06 -2.07 3.30
C HIS A 308 -6.03 -2.38 4.45
N PHE A 309 -7.17 -3.02 4.20
CA PHE A 309 -8.06 -3.55 5.25
C PHE A 309 -7.72 -4.97 5.68
N GLY A 310 -6.61 -5.54 5.18
CA GLY A 310 -6.16 -6.86 5.61
C GLY A 310 -7.03 -8.01 5.10
N ARG A 311 -7.68 -7.84 3.94
CA ARG A 311 -8.52 -8.88 3.30
C ARG A 311 -7.80 -10.21 3.15
N TYR A 312 -6.50 -10.18 2.86
CA TYR A 312 -5.69 -11.38 2.62
C TYR A 312 -4.82 -11.76 3.82
N PRO A 313 -4.50 -13.06 4.02
CA PRO A 313 -3.61 -13.51 5.09
C PRO A 313 -2.27 -12.77 5.15
N ALA A 314 -1.69 -12.47 3.99
CA ALA A 314 -0.44 -11.71 3.87
C ALA A 314 -0.53 -10.26 4.42
N MET A 315 -1.74 -9.72 4.60
CA MET A 315 -2.00 -8.34 5.03
C MET A 315 -2.69 -8.24 6.40
N ARG A 316 -2.70 -9.32 7.19
CA ARG A 316 -3.35 -9.32 8.51
C ARG A 316 -2.58 -8.54 9.58
N SER A 317 -1.26 -8.46 9.49
CA SER A 317 -0.47 -7.67 10.45
C SER A 317 -0.43 -6.20 10.03
N ALA A 318 -0.44 -5.30 11.01
CA ALA A 318 -0.26 -3.86 10.78
C ALA A 318 1.03 -3.59 9.99
N THR A 319 2.14 -4.23 10.38
CA THR A 319 3.44 -4.09 9.70
C THR A 319 3.39 -4.50 8.23
N ALA A 320 2.67 -5.56 7.86
CA ALA A 320 2.56 -5.97 6.46
C ALA A 320 1.75 -4.95 5.64
N ARG A 321 0.65 -4.45 6.20
CA ARG A 321 -0.16 -3.39 5.56
C ARG A 321 0.65 -2.11 5.38
N GLU A 322 1.40 -1.71 6.39
CA GLU A 322 2.27 -0.53 6.36
C GLU A 322 3.32 -0.64 5.24
N ARG A 323 3.96 -1.79 5.11
CA ARG A 323 4.93 -2.04 4.04
C ARG A 323 4.30 -2.10 2.65
N LEU A 324 3.11 -2.67 2.54
CA LEU A 324 2.38 -2.66 1.28
C LEU A 324 2.06 -1.22 0.86
N THR A 325 1.53 -0.40 1.78
CA THR A 325 1.27 1.03 1.55
C THR A 325 2.52 1.77 1.10
N GLU A 326 3.69 1.46 1.67
CA GLU A 326 4.99 2.02 1.28
C GLU A 326 5.33 1.74 -0.19
N ILE A 327 5.04 0.53 -0.69
CA ILE A 327 5.45 0.11 -2.05
C ILE A 327 4.37 0.34 -3.10
N THR A 328 3.10 0.47 -2.72
CA THR A 328 1.95 0.55 -3.64
C THR A 328 2.17 1.56 -4.78
N PRO A 329 2.64 2.80 -4.56
CA PRO A 329 2.81 3.76 -5.64
C PRO A 329 3.83 3.32 -6.68
N ALA A 330 5.00 2.84 -6.23
CA ALA A 330 6.05 2.34 -7.12
C ALA A 330 5.64 1.04 -7.82
N LEU A 331 4.92 0.16 -7.12
CA LEU A 331 4.35 -1.06 -7.67
C LEU A 331 3.34 -0.76 -8.79
N LEU A 332 2.41 0.17 -8.58
CA LEU A 332 1.41 0.55 -9.57
C LEU A 332 2.05 1.19 -10.80
N ALA A 333 3.07 2.03 -10.60
CA ALA A 333 3.86 2.57 -11.70
C ALA A 333 4.62 1.47 -12.47
N ALA A 334 5.14 0.45 -11.78
CA ALA A 334 5.82 -0.68 -12.42
C ALA A 334 4.86 -1.56 -13.22
N LEU A 335 3.70 -1.91 -12.65
CA LEU A 335 2.66 -2.69 -13.33
C LEU A 335 2.09 -1.94 -14.55
N ALA A 336 1.99 -0.62 -14.46
CA ALA A 336 1.58 0.26 -15.55
C ALA A 336 2.53 0.24 -16.76
N ARG A 337 3.81 -0.10 -16.57
CA ARG A 337 4.78 -0.24 -17.67
C ARG A 337 4.59 -1.51 -18.51
N SER A 338 3.72 -2.43 -18.09
CA SER A 338 3.42 -3.62 -18.88
C SER A 338 2.46 -3.31 -20.03
N ASP A 339 2.43 -4.19 -21.04
CA ASP A 339 1.53 -4.04 -22.20
C ASP A 339 0.04 -3.93 -21.82
N ASN A 340 -0.34 -4.48 -20.65
CA ASN A 340 -1.68 -4.40 -20.11
C ASN A 340 -1.65 -4.23 -18.58
N ALA A 341 -1.72 -2.97 -18.14
CA ALA A 341 -1.68 -2.57 -16.74
C ALA A 341 -2.77 -3.25 -15.89
N ASP A 342 -4.01 -3.33 -16.39
CA ASP A 342 -5.13 -3.95 -15.68
C ASP A 342 -4.91 -5.46 -15.50
N ALA A 343 -4.45 -6.17 -16.54
CA ALA A 343 -4.18 -7.60 -16.46
C ALA A 343 -3.02 -7.92 -15.50
N ALA A 344 -1.94 -7.13 -15.54
CA ALA A 344 -0.81 -7.27 -14.63
C ALA A 344 -1.23 -7.02 -13.17
N PHE A 345 -2.08 -6.00 -12.93
CA PHE A 345 -2.63 -5.71 -11.62
C PHE A 345 -3.50 -6.85 -11.08
N ILE A 346 -4.40 -7.41 -11.91
CA ILE A 346 -5.24 -8.55 -11.53
C ILE A 346 -4.41 -9.82 -11.26
N ALA A 347 -3.32 -10.03 -12.02
CA ALA A 347 -2.39 -11.12 -11.75
C ALA A 347 -1.68 -10.93 -10.39
N PHE A 348 -1.27 -9.70 -10.08
CA PHE A 348 -0.65 -9.37 -8.81
C PHE A 348 -1.62 -9.48 -7.61
N ASP A 349 -2.88 -9.04 -7.74
CA ASP A 349 -3.91 -9.24 -6.70
C ASP A 349 -4.11 -10.73 -6.39
N ARG A 350 -4.22 -11.57 -7.43
CA ARG A 350 -4.33 -13.03 -7.28
C ARG A 350 -3.09 -13.62 -6.59
N PHE A 351 -1.91 -13.12 -6.90
CA PHE A 351 -0.69 -13.50 -6.22
C PHE A 351 -0.77 -13.18 -4.72
N LEU A 352 -1.12 -11.94 -4.34
CA LEU A 352 -1.29 -11.55 -2.93
C LEU A 352 -2.34 -12.40 -2.21
N SER A 353 -3.44 -12.75 -2.87
CA SER A 353 -4.50 -13.57 -2.27
C SER A 353 -4.05 -14.99 -1.88
N ARG A 354 -2.99 -15.50 -2.52
CA ARG A 354 -2.43 -16.84 -2.30
C ARG A 354 -1.18 -16.83 -1.42
N MET A 355 -0.65 -15.67 -1.07
CA MET A 355 0.52 -15.56 -0.21
C MET A 355 0.18 -15.94 1.24
N PRO A 356 0.98 -16.82 1.87
CA PRO A 356 0.90 -17.08 3.31
C PRO A 356 1.17 -15.81 4.12
N ALA A 357 0.69 -15.77 5.37
CA ALA A 357 1.07 -14.71 6.30
C ALA A 357 2.59 -14.78 6.59
N GLY A 358 3.30 -13.65 6.50
CA GLY A 358 4.71 -13.55 6.91
C GLY A 358 5.77 -13.64 5.81
N VAL A 359 5.41 -13.59 4.52
CA VAL A 359 6.42 -13.59 3.44
C VAL A 359 7.28 -12.31 3.49
N GLN A 360 8.60 -12.49 3.39
CA GLN A 360 9.64 -11.45 3.51
C GLN A 360 9.71 -10.46 2.34
N LEU A 361 8.84 -10.60 1.32
CA LEU A 361 8.80 -9.72 0.14
C LEU A 361 8.72 -8.24 0.55
N PHE A 362 8.01 -7.97 1.65
CA PHE A 362 7.78 -6.63 2.18
C PHE A 362 8.77 -6.21 3.27
N SER A 363 9.64 -7.10 3.77
CA SER A 363 10.53 -6.81 4.90
C SER A 363 11.91 -6.28 4.49
N ARG A 364 12.29 -6.40 3.21
CA ARG A 364 13.63 -6.01 2.75
C ARG A 364 13.73 -4.50 2.49
N ARG A 365 14.56 -3.82 3.30
CA ARG A 365 15.06 -2.47 3.05
C ARG A 365 16.39 -2.57 2.29
N GLY A 366 16.56 -1.84 1.19
CA GLY A 366 17.84 -1.78 0.48
C GLY A 366 17.73 -1.45 -1.02
N SER A 367 18.89 -1.17 -1.62
CA SER A 367 19.10 -0.59 -2.95
C SER A 367 18.53 -1.37 -4.16
N ASN A 368 18.02 -2.59 -3.97
CA ASN A 368 17.52 -3.44 -5.06
C ASN A 368 15.97 -3.52 -5.12
N ARG A 369 15.26 -2.65 -4.38
CA ARG A 369 13.79 -2.66 -4.30
C ARG A 369 13.12 -2.37 -5.65
N GLY A 370 13.65 -1.42 -6.42
CA GLY A 370 13.12 -1.07 -7.74
C GLY A 370 13.16 -2.25 -8.71
N VAL A 371 14.33 -2.88 -8.84
CA VAL A 371 14.56 -4.05 -9.70
C VAL A 371 13.61 -5.20 -9.39
N LEU A 372 13.34 -5.46 -8.11
CA LEU A 372 12.39 -6.50 -7.71
C LEU A 372 10.95 -6.17 -8.14
N LEU A 373 10.52 -4.93 -7.96
CA LEU A 373 9.18 -4.49 -8.38
C LEU A 373 9.03 -4.54 -9.90
N ASP A 374 10.07 -4.15 -10.63
CA ASP A 374 10.12 -4.24 -12.09
C ASP A 374 10.06 -5.68 -12.57
N LEU A 375 10.79 -6.58 -11.91
CA LEU A 375 10.77 -8.00 -12.23
C LEU A 375 9.40 -8.64 -11.96
N ILE A 376 8.79 -8.31 -10.83
CA ILE A 376 7.43 -8.77 -10.51
C ILE A 376 6.44 -8.22 -11.55
N ALA A 377 6.52 -6.94 -11.88
CA ALA A 377 5.67 -6.34 -12.89
C ALA A 377 5.84 -7.01 -14.27
N ALA A 378 7.08 -7.29 -14.67
CA ALA A 378 7.38 -8.03 -15.88
C ALA A 378 6.81 -9.46 -15.84
N ILE A 379 7.01 -10.20 -14.75
CA ILE A 379 6.44 -11.56 -14.60
C ILE A 379 4.92 -11.53 -14.72
N MET A 380 4.27 -10.59 -14.03
CA MET A 380 2.80 -10.48 -14.00
C MET A 380 2.21 -9.97 -15.32
N GLY A 381 2.93 -9.11 -16.05
CA GLY A 381 2.47 -8.49 -17.29
C GLY A 381 2.83 -9.26 -18.56
N THR A 382 4.02 -9.86 -18.63
CA THR A 382 4.56 -10.40 -19.90
C THR A 382 4.79 -11.91 -19.89
N ALA A 383 4.72 -12.59 -18.73
CA ALA A 383 5.03 -14.01 -18.62
C ALA A 383 3.94 -14.83 -17.89
N PRO A 384 2.79 -15.14 -18.55
CA PRO A 384 1.65 -15.81 -17.92
C PRO A 384 1.98 -17.12 -17.19
N ARG A 385 2.88 -17.95 -17.75
CA ARG A 385 3.29 -19.23 -17.14
C ARG A 385 4.13 -19.03 -15.89
N LEU A 386 4.98 -18.00 -15.85
CA LEU A 386 5.77 -17.64 -14.66
C LEU A 386 4.87 -17.04 -13.60
N ALA A 387 3.95 -16.14 -13.97
CA ALA A 387 2.95 -15.59 -13.07
C ALA A 387 2.10 -16.69 -12.41
N GLU A 388 1.60 -17.66 -13.18
CA GLU A 388 0.83 -18.79 -12.64
C GLU A 388 1.65 -19.65 -11.66
N THR A 389 2.93 -19.88 -11.98
CA THR A 389 3.85 -20.62 -11.11
C THR A 389 4.03 -19.92 -9.77
N VAL A 390 4.21 -18.59 -9.77
CA VAL A 390 4.36 -17.75 -8.58
C VAL A 390 3.07 -17.70 -7.75
N ILE A 391 1.92 -17.54 -8.41
CA ILE A 391 0.60 -17.53 -7.75
C ILE A 391 0.32 -18.86 -7.05
N ARG A 392 0.67 -19.99 -7.68
CA ARG A 392 0.50 -21.32 -7.09
C ARG A 392 1.54 -21.62 -6.00
N ARG A 393 2.74 -21.04 -6.09
CA ARG A 393 3.88 -21.34 -5.21
C ARG A 393 4.66 -20.09 -4.86
N ALA A 394 4.17 -19.36 -3.86
CA ALA A 394 4.77 -18.10 -3.44
C ALA A 394 6.23 -18.23 -2.95
N HIS A 395 6.63 -19.38 -2.38
CA HIS A 395 7.99 -19.63 -1.87
C HIS A 395 9.08 -19.59 -2.96
N VAL A 396 8.71 -19.79 -4.22
CA VAL A 396 9.67 -19.79 -5.34
C VAL A 396 10.27 -18.39 -5.55
N LEU A 397 9.59 -17.34 -5.09
CA LEU A 397 10.14 -15.97 -5.07
C LEU A 397 11.27 -15.78 -4.06
N ASP A 398 11.34 -16.58 -2.98
CA ASP A 398 12.38 -16.42 -1.97
C ASP A 398 13.78 -16.62 -2.58
N ALA A 399 13.90 -17.55 -3.54
CA ALA A 399 15.12 -17.80 -4.28
C ALA A 399 15.50 -16.65 -5.25
N VAL A 400 14.55 -15.81 -5.67
CA VAL A 400 14.79 -14.59 -6.45
C VAL A 400 15.29 -13.45 -5.55
N LEU A 401 14.91 -13.47 -4.26
CA LEU A 401 15.33 -12.49 -3.26
C LEU A 401 16.77 -12.72 -2.75
N GLU A 402 17.39 -13.87 -3.05
CA GLU A 402 18.77 -14.16 -2.68
C GLU A 402 19.74 -13.13 -3.32
N PRO A 403 20.64 -12.50 -2.55
CA PRO A 403 21.61 -11.53 -3.09
C PRO A 403 22.47 -12.06 -4.25
N ALA A 404 22.69 -13.38 -4.32
CA ALA A 404 23.47 -14.03 -5.36
C ALA A 404 22.69 -14.32 -6.65
N PHE A 405 21.36 -14.08 -6.69
CA PHE A 405 20.50 -14.50 -7.79
C PHE A 405 20.89 -13.88 -9.15
N PHE A 406 21.18 -12.56 -9.16
CA PHE A 406 21.59 -11.80 -10.35
C PHE A 406 23.09 -11.92 -10.68
N GLY A 407 23.87 -12.61 -9.85
CA GLY A 407 25.32 -12.71 -10.00
C GLY A 407 25.74 -13.85 -10.92
N ARG A 408 25.90 -15.05 -10.37
CA ARG A 408 26.49 -16.20 -11.07
C ARG A 408 25.40 -17.23 -11.42
N VAL A 409 25.30 -17.59 -12.71
CA VAL A 409 24.46 -18.70 -13.15
C VAL A 409 24.98 -20.00 -12.52
N PRO A 410 24.12 -20.80 -11.87
CA PRO A 410 24.55 -22.06 -11.24
C PRO A 410 25.16 -23.02 -12.27
N ASP A 411 26.30 -23.61 -11.94
CA ASP A 411 26.87 -24.70 -12.74
C ASP A 411 26.28 -26.06 -12.36
N ARG A 412 26.55 -27.07 -13.19
CA ARG A 412 26.01 -28.43 -13.03
C ARG A 412 26.40 -29.06 -11.69
N ASP A 413 27.62 -28.79 -11.21
CA ASP A 413 28.13 -29.34 -9.95
C ASP A 413 27.40 -28.71 -8.75
N MET A 414 27.18 -27.39 -8.79
CA MET A 414 26.45 -26.66 -7.75
C MET A 414 24.97 -27.06 -7.68
N LEU A 415 24.31 -27.24 -8.83
CA LEU A 415 22.95 -27.76 -8.89
C LEU A 415 22.87 -29.22 -8.41
N GLY A 416 23.86 -30.05 -8.74
CA GLY A 416 23.96 -31.43 -8.27
C GLY A 416 24.06 -31.53 -6.74
N LYS A 417 24.90 -30.69 -6.12
CA LYS A 417 25.05 -30.61 -4.66
C LYS A 417 23.77 -30.12 -3.97
N ARG A 418 23.12 -29.08 -4.52
CA ARG A 418 21.83 -28.58 -3.99
C ARG A 418 20.73 -29.63 -4.07
N LEU A 419 20.61 -30.34 -5.20
CA LEU A 419 19.64 -31.41 -5.37
C LEU A 419 19.91 -32.57 -4.41
N ALA A 420 21.17 -33.00 -4.27
CA ALA A 420 21.54 -34.08 -3.34
C ALA A 420 21.14 -33.74 -1.90
N GLY A 421 21.45 -32.53 -1.43
CA GLY A 421 21.05 -32.08 -0.09
C GLY A 421 19.53 -31.94 0.10
N PHE A 422 18.78 -31.55 -0.95
CA PHE A 422 17.32 -31.47 -0.90
C PHE A 422 16.64 -32.85 -0.82
N LEU A 423 17.26 -33.86 -1.44
CA LEU A 423 16.79 -35.25 -1.46
C LEU A 423 17.21 -36.07 -0.23
N GLU A 424 18.31 -35.71 0.44
CA GLU A 424 18.87 -36.43 1.60
C GLU A 424 17.89 -36.55 2.78
N GLN A 425 16.95 -35.59 2.89
CA GLN A 425 15.94 -35.55 3.93
C GLN A 425 14.68 -36.39 3.61
N ALA A 426 14.60 -37.03 2.45
CA ALA A 426 13.46 -37.85 2.05
C ALA A 426 13.51 -39.22 2.73
N ARG A 427 12.38 -39.68 3.27
CA ARG A 427 12.28 -40.96 3.99
C ARG A 427 11.69 -42.09 3.14
N SER A 428 11.16 -41.77 1.97
CA SER A 428 10.54 -42.73 1.05
C SER A 428 10.85 -42.41 -0.42
N TYR A 429 10.73 -43.41 -1.28
CA TYR A 429 10.93 -43.24 -2.73
C TYR A 429 9.92 -42.27 -3.36
N GLU A 430 8.68 -42.28 -2.88
CA GLU A 430 7.62 -41.36 -3.33
C GLU A 430 7.95 -39.92 -2.97
N GLU A 431 8.49 -39.70 -1.76
CA GLU A 431 8.95 -38.39 -1.30
C GLU A 431 10.18 -37.89 -2.09
N ILE A 432 11.07 -38.79 -2.53
CA ILE A 432 12.19 -38.46 -3.43
C ILE A 432 11.65 -37.91 -4.76
N LEU A 433 10.65 -38.57 -5.35
CA LEU A 433 10.06 -38.13 -6.63
C LEU A 433 9.35 -36.77 -6.50
N ASP A 434 8.61 -36.55 -5.41
CA ASP A 434 7.93 -35.27 -5.18
C ASP A 434 8.92 -34.13 -4.91
N ARG A 435 9.96 -34.36 -4.11
CA ARG A 435 11.02 -33.37 -3.87
C ARG A 435 11.81 -33.06 -5.14
N ALA A 436 12.14 -34.07 -5.95
CA ALA A 436 12.81 -33.86 -7.24
C ALA A 436 11.94 -33.01 -8.19
N ARG A 437 10.61 -33.24 -8.20
CA ARG A 437 9.66 -32.45 -8.99
C ARG A 437 9.59 -31.00 -8.52
N ILE A 438 9.53 -30.77 -7.21
CA ILE A 438 9.55 -29.43 -6.60
C ILE A 438 10.83 -28.70 -6.97
N PHE A 439 11.99 -29.33 -6.77
CA PHE A 439 13.30 -28.75 -7.11
C PHE A 439 13.39 -28.40 -8.60
N GLY A 440 12.99 -29.32 -9.49
CA GLY A 440 12.99 -29.09 -10.93
C GLY A 440 12.12 -27.90 -11.32
N GLN A 441 10.91 -27.80 -10.77
CA GLN A 441 9.98 -26.70 -11.04
C GLN A 441 10.51 -25.35 -10.52
N GLU A 442 11.16 -25.34 -9.35
CA GLU A 442 11.85 -24.16 -8.83
C GLU A 442 12.99 -23.72 -9.75
N GLN A 443 13.83 -24.65 -10.22
CA GLN A 443 14.92 -24.31 -11.14
C GLN A 443 14.40 -23.80 -12.49
N TRP A 444 13.34 -24.40 -13.04
CA TRP A 444 12.69 -23.92 -14.27
C TRP A 444 12.18 -22.49 -14.11
N PHE A 445 11.59 -22.17 -12.97
CA PHE A 445 11.17 -20.81 -12.67
C PHE A 445 12.35 -19.86 -12.60
N LEU A 446 13.41 -20.18 -11.85
CA LEU A 446 14.59 -19.34 -11.70
C LEU A 446 15.31 -19.09 -13.04
N ILE A 447 15.37 -20.10 -13.92
CA ILE A 447 15.89 -19.95 -15.27
C ILE A 447 15.01 -19.00 -16.09
N GLY A 448 13.68 -19.19 -16.07
CA GLY A 448 12.75 -18.31 -16.77
C GLY A 448 12.85 -16.85 -16.32
N VAL A 449 12.98 -16.62 -15.02
CA VAL A 449 13.18 -15.28 -14.44
C VAL A 449 14.51 -14.66 -14.86
N ARG A 450 15.61 -15.44 -14.91
CA ARG A 450 16.91 -14.94 -15.40
C ARG A 450 16.90 -14.61 -16.89
N VAL A 451 16.20 -15.41 -17.70
CA VAL A 451 16.01 -15.12 -19.13
C VAL A 451 15.23 -13.81 -19.30
N LEU A 452 14.16 -13.63 -18.52
CA LEU A 452 13.36 -12.40 -18.55
C LEU A 452 14.18 -11.18 -18.11
N ALA A 453 14.91 -11.27 -17.00
CA ALA A 453 15.77 -10.20 -16.49
C ALA A 453 16.91 -9.86 -17.46
N GLY A 454 17.58 -10.87 -18.03
CA GLY A 454 18.64 -10.69 -19.02
C GLY A 454 18.14 -10.14 -20.36
N ALA A 455 16.91 -10.49 -20.77
CA ALA A 455 16.27 -9.89 -21.93
C ALA A 455 15.97 -8.39 -21.71
N ILE A 456 15.51 -8.02 -20.50
CA ILE A 456 15.25 -6.63 -20.10
C ILE A 456 16.55 -5.81 -20.08
N ASP A 457 17.63 -6.35 -19.48
CA ASP A 457 18.95 -5.68 -19.49
C ASP A 457 19.51 -5.53 -20.91
N GLY A 458 19.37 -6.55 -21.77
CA GLY A 458 19.81 -6.49 -23.16
C GLY A 458 19.04 -5.47 -24.02
N LEU A 459 17.76 -5.25 -23.70
CA LEU A 459 16.90 -4.25 -24.34
C LEU A 459 17.22 -2.83 -23.85
N LEU A 460 17.42 -2.65 -22.55
CA LEU A 460 17.75 -1.36 -21.92
C LEU A 460 19.16 -0.86 -22.28
N LEU A 461 20.12 -1.76 -22.48
CA LEU A 461 21.48 -1.44 -22.93
C LEU A 461 21.59 -1.26 -24.46
N GLY A 462 20.49 -1.39 -25.20
CA GLY A 462 20.47 -1.24 -26.67
C GLY A 462 21.27 -2.29 -27.43
N MET A 463 21.62 -3.42 -26.79
CA MET A 463 22.41 -4.49 -27.41
C MET A 463 21.58 -5.38 -28.34
N VAL A 464 20.24 -5.35 -28.21
CA VAL A 464 19.33 -6.10 -29.09
C VAL A 464 18.24 -5.16 -29.61
N PRO A 465 18.23 -4.81 -30.91
CA PRO A 465 17.14 -4.05 -31.51
C PRO A 465 15.82 -4.83 -31.44
N LEU A 466 14.73 -4.18 -31.02
CA LEU A 466 13.37 -4.74 -31.01
C LEU A 466 12.93 -5.28 -32.38
N SER A 467 13.51 -4.80 -33.47
CA SER A 467 13.27 -5.26 -34.85
C SER A 467 13.85 -6.64 -35.17
N ASN A 468 14.75 -7.18 -34.33
CA ASN A 468 15.43 -8.46 -34.56
C ASN A 468 14.85 -9.62 -33.73
N ILE A 469 13.97 -9.34 -32.77
CA ILE A 469 13.25 -10.35 -31.99
C ILE A 469 11.92 -10.66 -32.69
N ASP A 470 12.01 -11.36 -33.82
CA ASP A 470 10.86 -12.05 -34.42
C ASP A 470 10.85 -13.51 -33.95
N ILE A 471 9.66 -14.12 -33.86
CA ILE A 471 9.47 -15.52 -33.47
C ILE A 471 10.34 -16.44 -34.35
N GLY A 472 10.50 -16.10 -35.64
CA GLY A 472 11.37 -16.82 -36.57
C GLY A 472 12.86 -16.76 -36.20
N THR A 473 13.35 -15.60 -35.76
CA THR A 473 14.76 -15.42 -35.36
C THR A 473 15.07 -16.16 -34.07
N SER A 474 14.17 -16.11 -33.08
CA SER A 474 14.32 -16.87 -31.83
C SER A 474 14.27 -18.39 -32.05
N GLN A 475 13.43 -18.87 -32.97
CA GLN A 475 13.40 -20.27 -33.38
C GLN A 475 14.72 -20.72 -34.03
N ASN A 476 15.25 -19.91 -34.95
CA ASN A 476 16.51 -20.23 -35.62
C ASN A 476 17.71 -20.25 -34.66
N ILE A 477 17.75 -19.34 -33.68
CA ILE A 477 18.79 -19.34 -32.64
C ILE A 477 18.69 -20.59 -31.76
N LEU A 478 17.48 -20.99 -31.37
CA LEU A 478 17.26 -22.20 -30.56
C LEU A 478 17.66 -23.46 -31.35
N ILE A 479 17.26 -23.55 -32.62
CA ILE A 479 17.61 -24.64 -33.53
C ILE A 479 19.12 -24.71 -33.74
N ALA A 480 19.79 -23.57 -33.97
CA ALA A 480 21.24 -23.48 -34.10
C ALA A 480 21.97 -23.92 -32.81
N ALA A 481 21.47 -23.53 -31.64
CA ALA A 481 22.04 -23.96 -30.36
C ALA A 481 21.88 -25.48 -30.13
N ILE A 482 20.73 -26.06 -30.52
CA ILE A 482 20.47 -27.50 -30.45
C ILE A 482 21.36 -28.28 -31.44
N LEU A 483 21.43 -27.83 -32.69
CA LEU A 483 22.29 -28.42 -33.73
C LEU A 483 23.77 -28.40 -33.34
N GLY A 484 24.22 -27.29 -32.76
CA GLY A 484 25.59 -27.05 -32.35
C GLY A 484 26.02 -27.76 -31.07
N GLY A 485 25.07 -28.00 -30.16
CA GLY A 485 25.28 -28.49 -28.80
C GLY A 485 25.17 -27.37 -27.77
N ALA A 486 24.13 -27.43 -26.94
CA ALA A 486 23.73 -26.37 -26.01
C ALA A 486 24.72 -26.07 -24.87
N GLY A 487 25.80 -26.86 -24.74
CA GLY A 487 26.79 -26.77 -23.66
C GLY A 487 28.05 -25.95 -23.97
N SER A 488 28.20 -25.35 -25.17
CA SER A 488 29.39 -24.56 -25.50
C SER A 488 29.11 -23.41 -26.47
N LEU A 489 29.71 -22.25 -26.21
CA LEU A 489 29.62 -21.03 -27.04
C LEU A 489 30.15 -21.23 -28.47
N SER A 490 31.13 -22.12 -28.66
CA SER A 490 31.58 -22.52 -30.00
C SER A 490 30.58 -23.43 -30.71
N GLY A 491 29.83 -24.23 -29.96
CA GLY A 491 28.79 -25.11 -30.48
C GLY A 491 27.70 -24.33 -31.22
N SER A 492 27.15 -23.28 -30.63
CA SER A 492 26.11 -22.45 -31.25
C SER A 492 26.56 -21.77 -32.55
N VAL A 493 27.83 -21.36 -32.67
CA VAL A 493 28.40 -20.81 -33.92
C VAL A 493 28.47 -21.87 -35.01
N PHE A 494 28.96 -23.08 -34.68
CA PHE A 494 28.97 -24.20 -35.62
C PHE A 494 27.56 -24.64 -36.02
N GLY A 495 26.62 -24.64 -35.06
CA GLY A 495 25.24 -24.97 -35.30
C GLY A 495 24.50 -23.94 -36.16
N ALA A 496 24.83 -22.65 -36.02
CA ALA A 496 24.32 -21.59 -36.90
C ALA A 496 24.85 -21.74 -38.33
N ALA A 497 26.15 -22.01 -38.50
CA ALA A 497 26.72 -22.28 -39.81
C ALA A 497 26.10 -23.53 -40.47
N ALA A 498 25.94 -24.61 -39.71
CA ALA A 498 25.30 -25.83 -40.18
C ALA A 498 23.82 -25.63 -40.52
N LEU A 499 23.10 -24.82 -39.74
CA LEU A 499 21.71 -24.48 -39.99
C LEU A 499 21.56 -23.67 -41.29
N VAL A 500 22.41 -22.68 -41.52
CA VAL A 500 22.40 -21.87 -42.75
C VAL A 500 22.71 -22.74 -43.98
N ILE A 501 23.75 -23.58 -43.91
CA ILE A 501 24.11 -24.49 -45.01
C ILE A 501 22.98 -25.50 -45.27
N ALA A 502 22.41 -26.08 -44.20
CA ALA A 502 21.32 -27.02 -44.33
C ALA A 502 20.03 -26.36 -44.84
N SER A 503 19.72 -25.14 -44.39
CA SER A 503 18.53 -24.43 -44.87
C SER A 503 18.63 -24.11 -46.36
N ASP A 504 19.79 -23.63 -46.80
CA ASP A 504 20.06 -23.26 -48.21
C ASP A 504 20.01 -24.50 -49.12
N PHE A 505 20.69 -25.57 -48.72
CA PHE A 505 20.72 -26.83 -49.46
C PHE A 505 19.36 -27.56 -49.48
N LEU A 506 18.64 -27.58 -48.35
CA LEU A 506 17.35 -28.25 -48.28
C LEU A 506 16.25 -27.43 -48.98
N SER A 507 16.33 -26.11 -48.98
CA SER A 507 15.36 -25.25 -49.67
C SER A 507 15.40 -25.41 -51.18
N ASP A 508 16.58 -25.68 -51.74
CA ASP A 508 16.76 -25.94 -53.17
C ASP A 508 16.21 -27.31 -53.61
N LEU A 509 16.20 -28.29 -52.71
CA LEU A 509 15.81 -29.67 -53.02
C LEU A 509 14.33 -29.96 -52.76
N TRP A 510 13.71 -29.32 -51.75
CA TRP A 510 12.36 -29.65 -51.33
C TRP A 510 11.50 -28.42 -50.96
N PRO A 511 10.29 -28.29 -51.55
CA PRO A 511 9.36 -27.21 -51.21
C PRO A 511 8.91 -27.18 -49.73
N ARG A 512 9.04 -28.29 -48.99
CA ARG A 512 8.71 -28.42 -47.56
C ARG A 512 9.94 -28.72 -46.70
N TRP A 513 11.08 -28.12 -47.03
CA TRP A 513 12.36 -28.35 -46.37
C TRP A 513 12.32 -28.20 -44.83
N GLN A 514 11.45 -27.33 -44.30
CA GLN A 514 11.29 -27.13 -42.86
C GLN A 514 10.81 -28.39 -42.11
N MET A 515 9.96 -29.23 -42.70
CA MET A 515 9.56 -30.50 -42.09
C MET A 515 10.71 -31.50 -42.05
N VAL A 516 11.51 -31.54 -43.12
CA VAL A 516 12.69 -32.42 -43.22
C VAL A 516 13.74 -32.01 -42.19
N LEU A 517 13.99 -30.71 -42.06
CA LEU A 517 14.87 -30.16 -41.04
C LEU A 517 14.38 -30.50 -39.62
N GLY A 518 13.08 -30.42 -39.37
CA GLY A 518 12.47 -30.80 -38.09
C GLY A 518 12.70 -32.28 -37.73
N VAL A 519 12.55 -33.19 -38.70
CA VAL A 519 12.82 -34.63 -38.49
C VAL A 519 14.30 -34.89 -38.23
N LEU A 520 15.20 -34.23 -38.98
CA LEU A 520 16.64 -34.32 -38.77
C LEU A 520 17.06 -33.80 -37.39
N LEU A 521 16.43 -32.73 -36.92
CA LEU A 521 16.67 -32.19 -35.58
C LEU A 521 16.25 -33.18 -34.49
N VAL A 522 15.09 -33.82 -34.63
CA VAL A 522 14.61 -34.83 -33.68
C VAL A 522 15.57 -36.03 -33.65
N LEU A 523 16.01 -36.52 -34.81
CA LEU A 523 17.00 -37.59 -34.89
C LEU A 523 18.34 -37.19 -34.24
N LEU A 524 18.79 -35.95 -34.47
CA LEU A 524 20.01 -35.44 -33.85
C LEU A 524 19.88 -35.39 -32.31
N VAL A 525 18.77 -34.91 -31.77
CA VAL A 525 18.53 -34.85 -30.33
C VAL A 525 18.51 -36.26 -29.70
N ILE A 526 17.95 -37.24 -30.40
CA ILE A 526 17.87 -38.62 -29.90
C ILE A 526 19.24 -39.32 -29.94
N PHE A 527 19.98 -39.22 -31.04
CA PHE A 527 21.20 -40.02 -31.26
C PHE A 527 22.50 -39.27 -30.95
N ALA A 528 22.46 -37.93 -30.87
CA ALA A 528 23.60 -37.06 -30.60
C ALA A 528 23.20 -35.89 -29.67
N PRO A 529 22.90 -36.17 -28.38
CA PRO A 529 22.40 -35.17 -27.43
C PRO A 529 23.40 -34.03 -27.13
N ASP A 530 24.68 -34.21 -27.44
CA ASP A 530 25.73 -33.17 -27.34
C ASP A 530 25.86 -32.33 -28.63
N GLY A 531 24.96 -32.50 -29.60
CA GLY A 531 24.97 -31.83 -30.90
C GLY A 531 26.14 -32.24 -31.83
N LEU A 532 26.26 -31.53 -32.95
CA LEU A 532 27.29 -31.75 -33.96
C LEU A 532 28.72 -31.54 -33.40
N SER A 533 28.89 -30.61 -32.46
CA SER A 533 30.20 -30.38 -31.82
C SER A 533 30.63 -31.55 -30.91
N GLY A 534 29.67 -32.28 -30.33
CA GLY A 534 29.92 -33.50 -29.57
C GLY A 534 30.34 -34.67 -30.46
N LEU A 535 29.66 -34.84 -31.61
CA LEU A 535 30.03 -35.82 -32.64
C LEU A 535 31.46 -35.56 -33.17
N TRP A 536 31.78 -34.30 -33.47
CA TRP A 536 33.10 -33.90 -33.93
C TRP A 536 34.20 -34.20 -32.89
N ARG A 537 33.97 -33.87 -31.61
CA ARG A 537 34.91 -34.21 -30.52
C ARG A 537 35.11 -35.72 -30.36
N ARG A 538 34.05 -36.52 -30.52
CA ARG A 538 34.15 -38.00 -30.47
C ARG A 538 34.93 -38.57 -31.68
N LEU A 539 34.78 -37.97 -32.86
CA LEU A 539 35.55 -38.32 -34.06
C LEU A 539 37.03 -37.95 -33.92
N VAL A 540 37.34 -36.72 -33.51
CA VAL A 540 38.72 -36.25 -33.31
C VAL A 540 39.43 -37.06 -32.22
N SER A 541 38.74 -37.41 -31.13
CA SER A 541 39.31 -38.26 -30.08
C SER A 541 39.51 -39.73 -30.48
N ARG A 542 38.74 -40.25 -31.45
CA ARG A 542 38.99 -41.58 -32.04
C ARG A 542 40.21 -41.57 -32.98
N VAL A 543 40.36 -40.54 -33.81
CA VAL A 543 41.52 -40.41 -34.72
C VAL A 543 42.83 -40.23 -33.94
N ARG A 544 42.80 -39.45 -32.84
CA ARG A 544 43.97 -39.24 -31.98
C ARG A 544 44.39 -40.48 -31.18
N ARG A 545 43.52 -41.49 -31.04
CA ARG A 545 43.84 -42.79 -30.41
C ARG A 545 44.44 -43.83 -31.38
N GLN A 546 44.43 -43.56 -32.69
CA GLN A 546 45.07 -44.42 -33.70
C GLN A 546 46.47 -43.96 -34.12
N THR A 547 46.95 -42.83 -33.58
CA THR A 547 48.24 -42.22 -33.93
C THR A 547 49.26 -42.20 -32.78
N TYR A 548 49.05 -43.01 -31.75
CA TYR A 548 50.03 -43.28 -30.69
C TYR A 548 50.21 -44.78 -30.48
#